data_AF-A0A1Q7HQV9-F1
#
_entry.id   AF-A0A1Q7HQV9-F1
#
_cell.length_a   1.000
_cell.length_b   1.000
_cell.length_c   1.000
_cell.angle_alpha   90.00
_cell.angle_beta   90.00
_cell.angle_gamma   90.00
#
_symmetry.space_group_name_H-M   'P 1'
#
loop_
_entity.id
_entity.type
_entity.pdbx_description
1 polymer ?
#
loop_
_entity_poly.entity_id
_entity_poly.type
_entity_poly.pdbx_seq_one_letter_code
_entity_poly.pdbx_strand_id
1 'polypeptide(L)'
;MVSLADRLDTQSGIFLLGILPTGSRDPYGLRRSVLGACRILIGMKVRVSLGDLLERAIRSYVDAAIDGTVPPADAKTSLLEFYRGRLQHLGEADGLRQDSVRSALAASMDDPYDARLRMAALDEIRAEPGFEVLAMAHKRIKNILHGRTVSSPDPALLKEDAERALDRSVRSARPAIEAAQARLDHAGALREIARLGGPLDRFFEDVLVMAEDRRLRDNRLGILQSIGALFLRVGDFSEIVVEGETAPPARATRPARRPTEAGR
;
A
#
# COMPACT_ATOMS: atom_id res chain seq x y z
N MET A 1 -9.12 -24.25 -9.18
CA MET A 1 -8.18 -24.21 -8.05
C MET A 1 -6.89 -24.98 -8.32
N VAL A 2 -6.93 -26.19 -8.91
CA VAL A 2 -5.71 -26.95 -9.29
C VAL A 2 -4.74 -26.12 -10.15
N SER A 3 -5.23 -25.42 -11.18
CA SER A 3 -4.39 -24.55 -12.02
C SER A 3 -3.73 -23.39 -11.27
N LEU A 4 -4.34 -22.89 -10.19
CA LEU A 4 -3.72 -21.83 -9.39
C LEU A 4 -2.57 -22.40 -8.55
N ALA A 5 -2.79 -23.55 -7.90
CA ALA A 5 -1.77 -24.21 -7.09
C ALA A 5 -0.53 -24.58 -7.93
N ASP A 6 -0.75 -25.18 -9.10
CA ASP A 6 0.32 -25.55 -10.05
C ASP A 6 1.14 -24.33 -10.51
N ARG A 7 0.46 -23.20 -10.78
CA ARG A 7 1.12 -21.93 -11.12
C ARG A 7 1.95 -21.39 -9.95
N LEU A 8 1.41 -21.37 -8.74
CA LEU A 8 2.11 -20.84 -7.57
C LEU A 8 3.34 -21.68 -7.21
N ASP A 9 3.24 -23.01 -7.34
CA ASP A 9 4.35 -23.92 -7.15
C ASP A 9 5.46 -23.69 -8.19
N THR A 10 5.10 -23.71 -9.48
CA THR A 10 6.03 -23.48 -10.59
C THR A 10 6.71 -22.11 -10.49
N GLN A 11 5.96 -21.06 -10.15
CA GLN A 11 6.50 -19.71 -9.96
C GLN A 11 7.50 -19.68 -8.80
N SER A 12 7.17 -20.30 -7.67
CA SER A 12 8.04 -20.38 -6.49
C SER A 12 9.36 -21.08 -6.83
N GLY A 13 9.30 -22.24 -7.50
CA GLY A 13 10.49 -22.97 -7.93
C GLY A 13 11.39 -22.14 -8.86
N ILE A 14 10.82 -21.47 -9.86
CA ILE A 14 11.60 -20.63 -10.79
C ILE A 14 12.28 -19.45 -10.08
N PHE A 15 11.60 -18.83 -9.10
CA PHE A 15 12.17 -17.74 -8.31
C PHE A 15 13.25 -18.22 -7.34
N LEU A 16 13.11 -19.42 -6.75
CA LEU A 16 14.16 -20.07 -5.96
C LEU A 16 15.42 -20.36 -6.79
N LEU A 17 15.26 -20.66 -8.07
CA LEU A 17 16.38 -20.84 -9.01
C LEU A 17 16.99 -19.53 -9.52
N GLY A 18 16.43 -18.36 -9.15
CA GLY A 18 16.92 -17.05 -9.60
C GLY A 18 16.70 -16.76 -11.08
N ILE A 19 15.83 -17.52 -11.75
CA ILE A 19 15.59 -17.41 -13.19
C ILE A 19 14.51 -16.36 -13.44
N LEU A 20 14.90 -15.09 -13.29
CA LEU A 20 13.98 -13.96 -13.49
C LEU A 20 13.84 -13.61 -14.98
N PRO A 21 12.62 -13.25 -15.44
CA PRO A 21 12.43 -12.81 -16.82
C PRO A 21 13.12 -11.47 -17.03
N THR A 22 13.87 -11.35 -18.12
CA THR A 22 14.58 -10.11 -18.51
C THR A 22 13.77 -9.35 -19.56
N GLY A 23 14.08 -8.06 -19.79
CA GLY A 23 13.27 -7.13 -20.60
C GLY A 23 12.62 -7.76 -21.85
N SER A 24 13.39 -8.43 -22.70
CA SER A 24 12.92 -9.05 -23.94
C SER A 24 12.67 -10.57 -23.86
N ARG A 25 13.01 -11.26 -22.77
CA ARG A 25 12.93 -12.72 -22.66
C ARG A 25 12.13 -13.15 -21.43
N ASP A 26 11.07 -13.91 -21.68
CA ASP A 26 10.30 -14.63 -20.66
C ASP A 26 10.28 -16.14 -21.01
N PRO A 27 11.41 -16.85 -20.83
CA PRO A 27 11.60 -18.21 -21.35
C PRO A 27 10.61 -19.23 -20.75
N TYR A 28 10.12 -18.97 -19.54
CA TYR A 28 9.17 -19.84 -18.83
C TYR A 28 7.75 -19.26 -18.76
N GLY A 29 7.48 -18.18 -19.50
CA GLY A 29 6.15 -17.56 -19.53
C GLY A 29 5.66 -17.04 -18.18
N LEU A 30 6.57 -16.65 -17.27
CA LEU A 30 6.26 -16.19 -15.92
C LEU A 30 5.32 -14.99 -15.92
N ARG A 31 5.49 -14.03 -16.85
CA ARG A 31 4.60 -12.86 -16.94
C ARG A 31 3.16 -13.28 -17.16
N ARG A 32 2.95 -14.22 -18.09
CA ARG A 32 1.62 -14.77 -18.41
C ARG A 32 1.10 -15.67 -17.29
N SER A 33 1.99 -16.43 -16.65
CA SER A 33 1.64 -17.32 -15.54
C SER A 33 1.09 -16.53 -14.35
N VAL A 34 1.83 -15.51 -13.90
CA VAL A 34 1.49 -14.64 -12.77
C VAL A 34 0.26 -13.79 -13.09
N LEU A 35 0.17 -13.23 -14.30
CA LEU A 35 -1.02 -12.51 -14.74
C LEU A 35 -2.28 -13.39 -14.68
N GLY A 36 -2.16 -14.66 -15.09
CA GLY A 36 -3.24 -15.63 -14.99
C GLY A 36 -3.63 -15.93 -13.54
N ALA A 37 -2.66 -16.04 -12.62
CA ALA A 37 -2.94 -16.22 -11.19
C ALA A 37 -3.70 -15.00 -10.61
N CYS A 38 -3.27 -13.78 -10.91
CA CYS A 38 -3.98 -12.57 -10.51
C CYS A 38 -5.43 -12.55 -11.04
N ARG A 39 -5.62 -12.88 -12.32
CA ARG A 39 -6.96 -12.95 -12.93
C ARG A 39 -7.86 -14.00 -12.27
N ILE A 40 -7.31 -15.15 -11.89
CA ILE A 40 -8.07 -16.18 -11.18
C ILE A 40 -8.50 -15.65 -9.81
N LEU A 41 -7.56 -15.11 -9.02
CA LEU A 41 -7.83 -14.60 -7.68
C LEU A 41 -8.88 -13.48 -7.71
N ILE A 42 -8.73 -12.53 -8.62
CA ILE A 42 -9.65 -11.39 -8.79
C ILE A 42 -11.00 -11.86 -9.34
N GLY A 43 -11.00 -12.60 -10.46
CA GLY A 43 -12.22 -12.99 -11.17
C GLY A 43 -13.10 -13.95 -10.37
N MET A 44 -12.48 -14.83 -9.57
CA MET A 44 -13.21 -15.72 -8.66
C MET A 44 -13.49 -15.09 -7.29
N LYS A 45 -13.07 -13.83 -7.06
CA LYS A 45 -13.29 -13.10 -5.80
C LYS A 45 -12.73 -13.81 -4.57
N VAL A 46 -11.58 -14.46 -4.74
CA VAL A 46 -10.95 -15.29 -3.70
C VAL A 46 -10.23 -14.39 -2.69
N ARG A 47 -10.64 -14.45 -1.43
CA ARG A 47 -10.04 -13.71 -0.31
C ARG A 47 -8.94 -14.55 0.33
N VAL A 48 -7.68 -14.26 0.01
CA VAL A 48 -6.51 -14.99 0.50
C VAL A 48 -5.32 -14.06 0.64
N SER A 49 -4.43 -14.35 1.59
CA SER A 49 -3.11 -13.73 1.65
C SER A 49 -2.21 -14.36 0.57
N LEU A 50 -1.84 -13.56 -0.42
CA LEU A 50 -0.88 -13.90 -1.45
C LEU A 50 0.49 -14.14 -0.82
N GLY A 51 0.90 -13.34 0.15
CA GLY A 51 2.13 -13.54 0.91
C GLY A 51 2.19 -14.92 1.55
N ASP A 52 1.13 -15.34 2.22
CA ASP A 52 1.06 -16.67 2.85
C ASP A 52 1.02 -17.79 1.81
N LEU A 53 0.30 -17.62 0.71
CA LEU A 53 0.25 -18.61 -0.37
C LEU A 53 1.63 -18.83 -0.99
N LEU A 54 2.36 -17.74 -1.27
CA LEU A 54 3.71 -17.81 -1.81
C LEU A 54 4.70 -18.38 -0.81
N GLU A 55 4.59 -18.02 0.46
CA GLU A 55 5.42 -18.60 1.52
C GLU A 55 5.24 -20.11 1.63
N ARG A 56 3.99 -20.58 1.61
CA ARG A 56 3.69 -22.01 1.63
C ARG A 56 4.22 -22.74 0.39
N ALA A 57 4.10 -22.13 -0.78
CA ALA A 57 4.61 -22.70 -2.03
C ALA A 57 6.14 -22.68 -2.12
N ILE A 58 6.83 -21.74 -1.46
CA ILE A 58 8.29 -21.75 -1.35
C ILE A 58 8.74 -22.78 -0.31
N ARG A 59 8.04 -22.86 0.82
CA ARG A 59 8.36 -23.78 1.91
C ARG A 59 8.25 -25.25 1.49
N SER A 60 7.35 -25.61 0.57
CA SER A 60 7.27 -26.99 0.06
C SER A 60 8.57 -27.48 -0.58
N TYR A 61 9.35 -26.59 -1.21
CA TYR A 61 10.67 -26.93 -1.76
C TYR A 61 11.72 -27.11 -0.66
N VAL A 62 11.71 -26.24 0.35
CA VAL A 62 12.61 -26.31 1.50
C VAL A 62 12.38 -27.60 2.30
N ASP A 63 11.11 -27.91 2.60
CA ASP A 63 10.73 -29.13 3.34
C ASP A 63 11.06 -30.41 2.56
N ALA A 64 11.10 -30.34 1.22
CA ALA A 64 11.53 -31.42 0.34
C ALA A 64 13.06 -31.50 0.13
N ALA A 65 13.85 -30.66 0.82
CA ALA A 65 15.29 -30.53 0.65
C ALA A 65 15.72 -30.21 -0.80
N ILE A 66 14.89 -29.44 -1.51
CA ILE A 66 15.20 -28.95 -2.86
C ILE A 66 15.82 -27.55 -2.72
N ASP A 67 17.14 -27.48 -2.91
CA ASP A 67 17.88 -26.23 -2.80
C ASP A 67 17.66 -25.33 -4.03
N GLY A 68 17.47 -24.04 -3.76
CA GLY A 68 17.51 -22.96 -4.75
C GLY A 68 18.87 -22.26 -4.77
N THR A 69 19.09 -21.43 -5.79
CA THR A 69 20.26 -20.52 -5.86
C THR A 69 20.01 -19.20 -5.12
N VAL A 70 18.74 -18.91 -4.80
CA VAL A 70 18.30 -17.69 -4.11
C VAL A 70 17.69 -18.07 -2.75
N PRO A 71 17.99 -17.33 -1.67
CA PRO A 71 17.37 -17.55 -0.37
C PRO A 71 15.83 -17.48 -0.44
N PRO A 72 15.09 -18.36 0.27
CA PRO A 72 13.63 -18.38 0.25
C PRO A 72 12.95 -17.02 0.52
N ALA A 73 13.49 -16.24 1.44
CA ALA A 73 12.97 -14.91 1.77
C ALA A 73 13.15 -13.90 0.61
N ASP A 74 14.29 -13.96 -0.07
CA ASP A 74 14.58 -13.09 -1.22
C ASP A 74 13.75 -13.49 -2.44
N ALA A 75 13.54 -14.80 -2.63
CA ALA A 75 12.65 -15.34 -3.66
C ALA A 75 11.20 -14.88 -3.42
N LYS A 76 10.68 -15.00 -2.18
CA LYS A 76 9.34 -14.50 -1.80
C LYS A 76 9.21 -13.01 -2.09
N THR A 77 10.18 -12.21 -1.67
CA THR A 77 10.17 -10.75 -1.86
C THR A 77 10.16 -10.40 -3.35
N SER A 78 11.03 -11.02 -4.14
CA SER A 78 11.11 -10.80 -5.59
C SER A 78 9.82 -11.22 -6.30
N LEU A 79 9.20 -12.32 -5.87
CA LEU A 79 7.95 -12.81 -6.45
C LEU A 79 6.78 -11.90 -6.11
N LEU A 80 6.69 -11.41 -4.87
CA LEU A 80 5.69 -10.40 -4.49
C LEU A 80 5.82 -9.13 -5.33
N GLU A 81 7.03 -8.61 -5.52
CA GLU A 81 7.25 -7.45 -6.40
C GLU A 81 6.88 -7.74 -7.87
N PHE A 82 7.09 -8.97 -8.32
CA PHE A 82 6.66 -9.39 -9.65
C PHE A 82 5.12 -9.42 -9.78
N TYR A 83 4.42 -9.91 -8.75
CA TYR A 83 2.96 -9.83 -8.64
C TYR A 83 2.47 -8.38 -8.59
N ARG A 84 3.14 -7.50 -7.84
CA ARG A 84 2.83 -6.06 -7.77
C ARG A 84 2.79 -5.45 -9.17
N GLY A 85 3.82 -5.69 -9.97
CA GLY A 85 3.90 -5.18 -11.35
C GLY A 85 2.82 -5.76 -12.27
N ARG A 86 2.36 -7.00 -12.04
CA ARG A 86 1.26 -7.59 -12.83
C ARG A 86 -0.11 -7.04 -12.40
N LEU A 87 -0.34 -6.83 -11.11
CA LEU A 87 -1.54 -6.19 -10.59
C LEU A 87 -1.64 -4.74 -11.07
N GLN A 88 -0.52 -4.02 -11.10
CA GLN A 88 -0.47 -2.67 -11.66
C GLN A 88 -0.90 -2.68 -13.13
N HIS A 89 -0.30 -3.57 -13.93
CA HIS A 89 -0.65 -3.68 -15.34
C HIS A 89 -2.13 -4.05 -15.57
N LEU A 90 -2.72 -4.89 -14.71
CA LEU A 90 -4.15 -5.20 -14.78
C LEU A 90 -5.02 -3.97 -14.51
N GLY A 91 -4.72 -3.20 -13.45
CA GLY A 91 -5.46 -1.98 -13.15
C GLY A 91 -5.40 -0.95 -14.28
N GLU A 92 -4.20 -0.72 -14.84
CA GLU A 92 -3.99 0.19 -15.98
C GLU A 92 -4.71 -0.31 -17.25
N ALA A 93 -4.68 -1.63 -17.51
CA ALA A 93 -5.40 -2.22 -18.66
C ALA A 93 -6.93 -2.15 -18.52
N ASP A 94 -7.44 -2.08 -17.29
CA ASP A 94 -8.86 -1.87 -16.98
C ASP A 94 -9.26 -0.38 -17.07
N GLY A 95 -8.34 0.51 -17.48
CA GLY A 95 -8.59 1.94 -17.67
C GLY A 95 -8.42 2.80 -16.42
N LEU A 96 -7.94 2.22 -15.31
CA LEU A 96 -7.71 2.97 -14.08
C LEU A 96 -6.45 3.83 -14.19
N ARG A 97 -6.43 4.99 -13.52
CA ARG A 97 -5.26 5.87 -13.53
C ARG A 97 -4.08 5.21 -12.80
N GLN A 98 -2.88 5.39 -13.34
CA GLN A 98 -1.66 4.78 -12.82
C GLN A 98 -1.41 5.12 -11.34
N ASP A 99 -1.67 6.37 -10.95
CA ASP A 99 -1.43 6.85 -9.60
C ASP A 99 -2.47 6.32 -8.59
N SER A 100 -3.74 6.19 -8.99
CA SER A 100 -4.78 5.46 -8.22
C SER A 100 -4.36 4.01 -7.98
N VAL A 101 -3.85 3.34 -9.01
CA VAL A 101 -3.38 1.95 -8.93
C VAL A 101 -2.16 1.83 -8.01
N ARG A 102 -1.17 2.71 -8.14
CA ARG A 102 0.00 2.74 -7.23
C ARG A 102 -0.40 2.97 -5.80
N SER A 103 -1.30 3.94 -5.55
CA SER A 103 -1.82 4.26 -4.22
C SER A 103 -2.48 3.05 -3.54
N ALA A 104 -3.31 2.32 -4.30
CA ALA A 104 -3.99 1.13 -3.80
C ALA A 104 -3.01 -0.01 -3.43
N LEU A 105 -2.02 -0.25 -4.29
CA LEU A 105 -1.01 -1.30 -4.10
C LEU A 105 -0.01 -0.95 -3.00
N ALA A 106 0.30 0.33 -2.81
CA ALA A 106 1.16 0.80 -1.73
C ALA A 106 0.53 0.57 -0.36
N ALA A 107 -0.80 0.71 -0.24
CA ALA A 107 -1.54 0.38 0.97
C ALA A 107 -1.50 -1.13 1.28
N SER A 108 -1.90 -1.96 0.31
CA SER A 108 -1.75 -3.41 0.40
C SER A 108 -1.99 -4.06 -0.96
N MET A 109 -1.25 -5.13 -1.24
CA MET A 109 -1.47 -6.01 -2.37
C MET A 109 -1.63 -7.48 -1.96
N ASP A 110 -1.69 -7.73 -0.65
CA ASP A 110 -1.65 -9.08 -0.10
C ASP A 110 -2.89 -9.87 -0.49
N ASP A 111 -4.05 -9.22 -0.60
CA ASP A 111 -5.23 -9.80 -1.21
C ASP A 111 -5.47 -9.15 -2.58
N PRO A 112 -5.20 -9.85 -3.71
CA PRO A 112 -5.35 -9.29 -5.04
C PRO A 112 -6.76 -8.83 -5.39
N TYR A 113 -7.78 -9.50 -4.85
CA TYR A 113 -9.17 -9.12 -5.10
C TYR A 113 -9.52 -7.84 -4.34
N ASP A 114 -9.17 -7.77 -3.05
CA ASP A 114 -9.32 -6.56 -2.24
C ASP A 114 -8.55 -5.37 -2.81
N ALA A 115 -7.30 -5.59 -3.26
CA ALA A 115 -6.50 -4.57 -3.91
C ALA A 115 -7.19 -4.02 -5.17
N ARG A 116 -7.79 -4.90 -6.00
CA ARG A 116 -8.53 -4.49 -7.20
C ARG A 116 -9.78 -3.66 -6.88
N LEU A 117 -10.49 -3.97 -5.80
CA LEU A 117 -11.63 -3.15 -5.33
C LEU A 117 -11.16 -1.78 -4.84
N ARG A 118 -10.05 -1.75 -4.09
CA ARG A 118 -9.44 -0.50 -3.60
C ARG A 118 -8.99 0.39 -4.75
N MET A 119 -8.36 -0.17 -5.79
CA MET A 119 -7.97 0.58 -6.99
C MET A 119 -9.17 1.30 -7.62
N ALA A 120 -10.28 0.59 -7.79
CA ALA A 120 -11.50 1.15 -8.39
C ALA A 120 -12.10 2.25 -7.50
N ALA A 121 -12.19 2.02 -6.19
CA ALA A 121 -12.75 3.00 -5.26
C ALA A 121 -11.88 4.28 -5.16
N LEU A 122 -10.55 4.14 -5.21
CA LEU A 122 -9.62 5.27 -5.24
C LEU A 122 -9.72 6.07 -6.54
N ASP A 123 -9.97 5.41 -7.67
CA ASP A 123 -10.16 6.10 -8.95
C ASP A 123 -11.50 6.85 -9.00
N GLU A 124 -12.55 6.27 -8.42
CA GLU A 124 -13.89 6.86 -8.34
C GLU A 124 -13.94 8.11 -7.44
N ILE A 125 -13.36 8.06 -6.23
CA ILE A 125 -13.42 9.19 -5.29
C ILE A 125 -12.70 10.45 -5.82
N ARG A 126 -11.85 10.34 -6.83
CA ARG A 126 -11.18 11.51 -7.43
C ARG A 126 -12.16 12.51 -8.02
N ALA A 127 -13.33 12.05 -8.45
CA ALA A 127 -14.38 12.90 -8.99
C ALA A 127 -15.12 13.69 -7.88
N GLU A 128 -14.95 13.31 -6.61
CA GLU A 128 -15.63 13.96 -5.49
C GLU A 128 -14.97 15.30 -5.14
N PRO A 129 -15.77 16.36 -4.88
CA PRO A 129 -15.26 17.62 -4.35
C PRO A 129 -14.49 17.41 -3.03
N GLY A 130 -13.29 17.99 -2.94
CA GLY A 130 -12.46 17.91 -1.74
C GLY A 130 -11.46 16.75 -1.70
N PHE A 131 -11.42 15.90 -2.73
CA PHE A 131 -10.40 14.85 -2.85
C PHE A 131 -8.97 15.42 -2.89
N GLU A 132 -8.74 16.52 -3.61
CA GLU A 132 -7.41 17.14 -3.70
C GLU A 132 -6.91 17.64 -2.34
N VAL A 133 -7.79 18.26 -1.57
CA VAL A 133 -7.52 18.71 -0.19
C VAL A 133 -7.10 17.52 0.66
N LEU A 134 -7.85 16.42 0.55
CA LEU A 134 -7.58 15.19 1.28
C LEU A 134 -6.21 14.59 0.92
N ALA A 135 -5.88 14.51 -0.37
CA ALA A 135 -4.61 13.99 -0.86
C ALA A 135 -3.43 14.86 -0.38
N MET A 136 -3.57 16.18 -0.45
CA MET A 136 -2.57 17.14 0.04
C MET A 136 -2.37 17.04 1.55
N ALA A 137 -3.45 16.88 2.31
CA ALA A 137 -3.39 16.71 3.75
C ALA A 137 -2.65 15.42 4.13
N HIS A 138 -2.90 14.29 3.43
CA HIS A 138 -2.16 13.05 3.65
C HIS A 138 -0.67 13.20 3.31
N LYS A 139 -0.33 13.88 2.21
CA LYS A 139 1.07 14.17 1.84
C LYS A 139 1.77 15.00 2.92
N ARG A 140 1.10 16.03 3.45
CA ARG A 140 1.61 16.85 4.56
C ARG A 140 1.82 16.02 5.83
N ILE A 141 0.87 15.16 6.20
CA ILE A 141 1.00 14.24 7.33
C ILE A 141 2.24 13.34 7.16
N LYS A 142 2.38 12.68 6.00
CA LYS A 142 3.51 11.79 5.70
C LYS A 142 4.85 12.51 5.79
N ASN A 143 4.93 13.76 5.32
CA ASN A 143 6.14 14.58 5.41
C ASN A 143 6.47 14.99 6.86
N ILE A 144 5.47 15.40 7.65
CA ILE A 144 5.66 15.78 9.07
C ILE A 144 6.12 14.58 9.90
N LEU A 145 5.55 13.41 9.65
CA LEU A 145 5.85 12.17 10.37
C LEU A 145 7.15 11.47 9.89
N HIS A 146 7.82 12.00 8.86
CA HIS A 146 8.95 11.32 8.23
C HIS A 146 10.03 10.88 9.24
N GLY A 147 10.16 9.57 9.45
CA GLY A 147 11.12 8.97 10.37
C GLY A 147 10.76 9.09 11.87
N ARG A 148 9.54 9.50 12.21
CA ARG A 148 9.08 9.71 13.58
C ARG A 148 7.95 8.74 13.92
N THR A 149 8.12 8.01 15.01
CA THR A 149 7.03 7.23 15.62
C THR A 149 6.78 7.81 17.00
N VAL A 150 5.54 8.18 17.27
CA VAL A 150 5.12 8.70 18.57
C VAL A 150 4.02 7.82 19.14
N SER A 151 3.75 8.02 20.43
CA SER A 151 2.67 7.30 21.12
C SER A 151 1.30 7.83 20.68
N SER A 152 0.26 7.06 21.00
CA SER A 152 -1.13 7.48 20.75
C SER A 152 -1.43 8.80 21.49
N PRO A 153 -2.34 9.64 20.94
CA PRO A 153 -2.64 10.92 21.52
C PRO A 153 -3.34 10.76 22.88
N ASP A 154 -2.90 11.56 23.85
CA ASP A 154 -3.50 11.72 25.16
C ASP A 154 -4.52 12.89 25.14
N PRO A 155 -5.82 12.62 25.38
CA PRO A 155 -6.86 13.65 25.48
C PRO A 155 -6.55 14.76 26.49
N ALA A 156 -5.83 14.43 27.58
CA ALA A 156 -5.55 15.38 28.64
C ALA A 156 -4.54 16.46 28.22
N LEU A 157 -3.75 16.21 27.16
CA LEU A 157 -2.75 17.13 26.64
C LEU A 157 -3.28 18.00 25.49
N LEU A 158 -4.57 17.89 25.12
CA LEU A 158 -5.20 18.68 24.06
C LEU A 158 -5.55 20.08 24.58
N LYS A 159 -4.92 21.11 23.99
CA LYS A 159 -5.08 22.50 24.42
C LYS A 159 -6.09 23.25 23.57
N GLU A 160 -5.92 23.21 22.26
CA GLU A 160 -6.72 24.00 21.32
C GLU A 160 -8.02 23.27 20.97
N ASP A 161 -9.08 24.03 20.71
CA ASP A 161 -10.37 23.46 20.34
C ASP A 161 -10.32 22.73 18.98
N ALA A 162 -9.45 23.18 18.06
CA ALA A 162 -9.21 22.52 16.78
C ALA A 162 -8.64 21.10 16.95
N GLU A 163 -7.71 20.89 17.91
CA GLU A 163 -7.14 19.57 18.21
C GLU A 163 -8.19 18.63 18.79
N ARG A 164 -8.99 19.14 19.73
CA ARG A 164 -10.07 18.38 20.36
C ARG A 164 -11.14 18.00 19.36
N ALA A 165 -11.48 18.91 18.44
CA ALA A 165 -12.43 18.64 17.36
C ALA A 165 -11.90 17.56 16.40
N LEU A 166 -10.61 17.62 16.04
CA LEU A 166 -9.99 16.63 15.18
C LEU A 166 -9.91 15.25 15.84
N ASP A 167 -9.42 15.15 17.09
CA ASP A 167 -9.35 13.89 17.83
C ASP A 167 -10.73 13.23 17.99
N ARG A 168 -11.77 14.00 18.32
CA ARG A 168 -13.15 13.49 18.36
C ARG A 168 -13.62 12.98 17.01
N SER A 169 -13.37 13.73 15.93
CA SER A 169 -13.75 13.34 14.58
C SER A 169 -13.08 12.04 14.17
N VAL A 170 -11.78 11.90 14.43
CA VAL A 170 -11.00 10.67 14.16
C VAL A 170 -11.51 9.48 14.95
N ARG A 171 -11.80 9.65 16.25
CA ARG A 171 -12.37 8.58 17.08
C ARG A 171 -13.74 8.13 16.60
N SER A 172 -14.57 9.07 16.14
CA SER A 172 -15.92 8.76 15.62
C SER A 172 -15.90 8.10 14.24
N ALA A 173 -14.97 8.49 13.36
CA ALA A 173 -14.86 7.95 12.02
C ALA A 173 -14.22 6.54 12.00
N ARG A 174 -13.31 6.25 12.94
CA ARG A 174 -12.57 4.98 12.97
C ARG A 174 -13.48 3.73 12.94
N PRO A 175 -14.51 3.58 13.79
CA PRO A 175 -15.41 2.42 13.73
C PRO A 175 -16.16 2.32 12.40
N ALA A 176 -16.55 3.44 11.79
CA ALA A 176 -17.24 3.46 10.51
C ALA A 176 -16.33 3.00 9.37
N ILE A 177 -15.08 3.48 9.35
CA ILE A 177 -14.03 3.05 8.41
C ILE A 177 -13.75 1.56 8.58
N GLU A 178 -13.57 1.09 9.81
CA GLU A 178 -13.35 -0.33 10.12
C GLU A 178 -14.49 -1.23 9.65
N ALA A 179 -15.73 -0.82 9.91
CA ALA A 179 -16.90 -1.55 9.48
C ALA A 179 -17.04 -1.57 7.95
N ALA A 180 -16.73 -0.47 7.27
CA ALA A 180 -16.73 -0.41 5.81
C ALA A 180 -15.67 -1.35 5.22
N GLN A 181 -14.46 -1.36 5.78
CA GLN A 181 -13.39 -2.26 5.34
C GLN A 181 -13.70 -3.74 5.56
N ALA A 182 -14.30 -4.09 6.70
CA ALA A 182 -14.75 -5.46 6.96
C ALA A 182 -15.75 -5.95 5.89
N ARG A 183 -16.52 -5.03 5.28
CA ARG A 183 -17.47 -5.31 4.20
C ARG A 183 -16.88 -5.11 2.79
N LEU A 184 -15.58 -4.85 2.64
CA LEU A 184 -14.95 -4.49 1.36
C LEU A 184 -15.50 -3.20 0.72
N ASP A 185 -16.18 -2.35 1.49
CA ASP A 185 -16.72 -1.09 1.04
C ASP A 185 -15.65 0.01 1.12
N HIS A 186 -14.69 -0.05 0.19
CA HIS A 186 -13.61 0.94 0.11
C HIS A 186 -14.13 2.34 -0.17
N ALA A 187 -15.16 2.49 -1.01
CA ALA A 187 -15.80 3.77 -1.28
C ALA A 187 -16.43 4.39 -0.01
N GLY A 188 -17.09 3.57 0.81
CA GLY A 188 -17.61 3.98 2.12
C GLY A 188 -16.52 4.42 3.07
N ALA A 189 -15.43 3.64 3.18
CA ALA A 189 -14.29 4.01 4.01
C ALA A 189 -13.65 5.34 3.56
N LEU A 190 -13.51 5.53 2.25
CA LEU A 190 -12.97 6.75 1.65
C LEU A 190 -13.87 7.97 1.91
N ARG A 191 -15.20 7.82 1.82
CA ARG A 191 -16.17 8.88 2.16
C ARG A 191 -16.09 9.31 3.63
N GLU A 192 -15.92 8.37 4.55
CA GLU A 192 -15.73 8.70 5.98
C GLU A 192 -14.41 9.44 6.23
N ILE A 193 -13.36 9.09 5.49
CA ILE A 193 -12.07 9.79 5.56
C ILE A 193 -12.17 11.20 4.97
N ALA A 194 -12.91 11.39 3.87
CA ALA A 194 -13.11 12.70 3.25
C ALA A 194 -13.77 13.71 4.22
N ARG A 195 -14.65 13.25 5.11
CA ARG A 195 -15.27 14.09 6.16
C ARG A 195 -14.27 14.64 7.18
N LEU A 196 -13.09 14.03 7.30
CA LEU A 196 -12.02 14.53 8.17
C LEU A 196 -11.30 15.74 7.56
N GLY A 197 -11.49 16.06 6.28
CA GLY A 197 -10.82 17.17 5.60
C GLY A 197 -11.01 18.51 6.32
N GLY A 198 -12.26 18.90 6.59
CA GLY A 198 -12.56 20.17 7.27
C GLY A 198 -11.91 20.30 8.67
N PRO A 199 -12.10 19.34 9.59
CA PRO A 199 -11.42 19.34 10.88
C PRO A 199 -9.88 19.33 10.78
N LEU A 200 -9.33 18.68 9.75
CA LEU A 200 -7.89 18.57 9.53
C LEU A 200 -7.29 19.87 9.01
N ASP A 201 -7.96 20.55 8.08
CA ASP A 201 -7.54 21.87 7.59
C ASP A 201 -7.53 22.88 8.71
N ARG A 202 -8.62 22.93 9.50
CA ARG A 202 -8.70 23.79 10.68
C ARG A 202 -7.59 23.51 11.68
N PHE A 203 -7.26 22.24 11.93
CA PHE A 203 -6.12 21.89 12.77
C PHE A 203 -4.81 22.45 12.20
N PHE A 204 -4.60 22.35 10.89
CA PHE A 204 -3.39 22.84 10.27
C PHE A 204 -3.27 24.36 10.19
N GLU A 205 -4.39 25.08 10.22
CA GLU A 205 -4.47 26.55 10.30
C GLU A 205 -4.31 27.05 11.74
N ASP A 206 -5.07 26.48 12.68
CA ASP A 206 -5.16 26.97 14.06
C ASP A 206 -4.04 26.42 14.97
N VAL A 207 -3.38 25.31 14.59
CA VAL A 207 -2.46 24.58 15.48
C VAL A 207 -1.04 24.51 14.93
N LEU A 208 -0.10 25.08 15.69
CA LEU A 208 1.33 24.93 15.42
C LEU A 208 1.82 23.52 15.79
N VAL A 209 1.85 22.60 14.83
CA VAL A 209 2.26 21.19 15.06
C VAL A 209 3.63 21.09 15.75
N MET A 210 4.60 21.91 15.34
CA MET A 210 5.95 21.93 15.91
C MET A 210 6.04 22.85 17.13
N ALA A 211 5.33 22.48 18.20
CA ALA A 211 5.37 23.21 19.47
C ALA A 211 6.75 23.09 20.16
N GLU A 212 7.10 24.12 20.94
CA GLU A 212 8.31 24.13 21.77
C GLU A 212 8.24 23.05 22.86
N ASP A 213 7.07 22.93 23.51
CA ASP A 213 6.80 21.88 24.49
C ASP A 213 6.80 20.51 23.80
N ARG A 214 7.76 19.68 24.21
CA ARG A 214 7.95 18.32 23.68
C ARG A 214 6.71 17.45 23.90
N ARG A 215 6.06 17.52 25.05
CA ARG A 215 4.87 16.68 25.35
C ARG A 215 3.70 17.06 24.45
N LEU A 216 3.48 18.35 24.27
CA LEU A 216 2.42 18.85 23.40
C LEU A 216 2.69 18.52 21.93
N ARG A 217 3.93 18.68 21.47
CA ARG A 217 4.34 18.30 20.11
C ARG A 217 4.16 16.81 19.86
N ASP A 218 4.63 15.96 20.77
CA ASP A 218 4.50 14.51 20.63
C ASP A 218 3.01 14.09 20.60
N ASN A 219 2.15 14.78 21.37
CA ASN A 219 0.70 14.56 21.32
C ASN A 219 0.07 14.94 19.97
N ARG A 220 0.41 16.13 19.45
CA ARG A 220 -0.03 16.61 18.12
C ARG A 220 0.41 15.65 17.01
N LEU A 221 1.65 15.17 17.06
CA LEU A 221 2.17 14.16 16.16
C LEU A 221 1.39 12.83 16.28
N GLY A 222 0.94 12.46 17.48
CA GLY A 222 0.14 11.25 17.71
C GLY A 222 -1.24 11.31 17.03
N ILE A 223 -1.86 12.49 16.99
CA ILE A 223 -3.10 12.71 16.21
C ILE A 223 -2.82 12.50 14.73
N LEU A 224 -1.78 13.14 14.19
CA LEU A 224 -1.41 13.01 12.77
C LEU A 224 -1.05 11.57 12.41
N GLN A 225 -0.35 10.85 13.29
CA GLN A 225 -0.03 9.43 13.09
C GLN A 225 -1.30 8.57 13.07
N SER A 226 -2.27 8.86 13.95
CA SER A 226 -3.56 8.15 13.97
C SER A 226 -4.33 8.34 12.66
N ILE A 227 -4.29 9.55 12.10
CA ILE A 227 -4.92 9.87 10.81
C ILE A 227 -4.18 9.22 9.65
N GLY A 228 -2.84 9.33 9.62
CA GLY A 228 -2.00 8.67 8.61
C GLY A 228 -2.24 7.16 8.57
N ALA A 229 -2.40 6.52 9.73
CA ALA A 229 -2.76 5.12 9.81
C ALA A 229 -4.14 4.81 9.21
N LEU A 230 -5.14 5.70 9.35
CA LEU A 230 -6.45 5.52 8.70
C LEU A 230 -6.34 5.62 7.17
N PHE A 231 -5.57 6.59 6.67
CA PHE A 231 -5.32 6.73 5.23
C PHE A 231 -4.67 5.50 4.64
N LEU A 232 -3.60 4.99 5.26
CA LEU A 232 -2.87 3.82 4.76
C LEU A 232 -3.72 2.55 4.68
N ARG A 233 -4.86 2.47 5.39
CA ARG A 233 -5.78 1.34 5.26
C ARG A 233 -6.59 1.38 3.96
N VAL A 234 -6.82 2.56 3.37
CA VAL A 234 -7.61 2.75 2.14
C VAL A 234 -6.76 3.11 0.92
N GLY A 235 -5.55 3.65 1.11
CA GLY A 235 -4.66 4.06 0.02
C GLY A 235 -3.49 4.93 0.51
N ASP A 236 -2.33 4.82 -0.12
CA ASP A 236 -1.27 5.82 0.08
C ASP A 236 -1.49 6.98 -0.90
N PHE A 237 -2.21 8.02 -0.46
CA PHE A 237 -2.53 9.18 -1.31
C PHE A 237 -1.30 9.99 -1.72
N SER A 238 -0.12 9.76 -1.14
CA SER A 238 1.09 10.47 -1.59
C SER A 238 1.58 10.02 -2.97
N GLU A 239 1.08 8.87 -3.45
CA GLU A 239 1.33 8.38 -4.82
C GLU A 239 0.45 9.06 -5.87
N ILE A 240 -0.58 9.79 -5.43
CA ILE A 240 -1.60 10.43 -6.26
C ILE A 240 -1.10 11.78 -6.74
N VAL A 241 -1.18 12.01 -8.05
CA VAL A 241 -0.80 13.28 -8.67
C VAL A 241 -2.03 14.18 -8.68
N VAL A 242 -1.95 15.31 -7.99
CA VAL A 242 -2.96 16.39 -8.01
C VAL A 242 -2.55 17.41 -9.08
N GLU A 243 -3.50 17.92 -9.87
CA GLU A 243 -3.20 18.87 -10.95
C GLU A 243 -2.52 20.13 -10.37
N GLY A 244 -1.26 20.37 -10.75
CA GLY A 244 -0.42 21.45 -10.23
C GLY A 244 0.95 21.00 -9.68
N GLU A 245 1.14 19.72 -9.40
CA GLU A 245 2.46 19.16 -9.08
C GLU A 245 2.96 18.23 -10.20
N THR A 246 4.17 18.47 -10.68
CA THR A 246 4.90 17.50 -11.51
C THR A 246 5.11 16.22 -10.71
N ALA A 247 4.80 15.08 -11.33
CA ALA A 247 4.90 13.76 -10.73
C ALA A 247 6.24 13.57 -10.00
N PRO A 248 6.27 12.98 -8.79
CA PRO A 248 7.53 12.62 -8.16
C PRO A 248 8.28 11.65 -9.10
N PRO A 249 9.60 11.83 -9.29
CA PRO A 249 10.37 10.94 -10.16
C PRO A 249 10.21 9.51 -9.65
N ALA A 250 9.93 8.59 -10.57
CA ALA A 250 9.86 7.16 -10.29
C ALA A 250 11.08 6.78 -9.44
N ARG A 251 10.85 6.25 -8.23
CA ARG A 251 11.92 5.78 -7.34
C ARG A 251 12.82 4.85 -8.15
N ALA A 252 14.01 5.34 -8.49
CA ALA A 252 14.99 4.56 -9.22
C ALA A 252 15.32 3.32 -8.38
N THR A 253 14.94 2.16 -8.90
CA THR A 253 15.37 0.86 -8.39
C THR A 253 16.90 0.88 -8.39
N ARG A 254 17.53 0.92 -7.21
CA ARG A 254 18.99 0.86 -7.09
C ARG A 254 19.46 -0.41 -7.81
N PRO A 255 20.33 -0.33 -8.82
CA PRO A 255 20.89 -1.53 -9.41
C PRO A 255 21.70 -2.27 -8.35
N ALA A 256 21.48 -3.58 -8.26
CA ALA A 256 22.21 -4.48 -7.40
C ALA A 256 23.73 -4.29 -7.62
N ARG A 257 24.46 -4.08 -6.52
CA ARG A 257 25.94 -4.02 -6.53
C ARG A 257 26.46 -5.34 -7.10
N ARG A 258 27.20 -5.27 -8.21
CA ARG A 258 27.98 -6.42 -8.71
C ARG A 258 29.04 -6.80 -7.65
N PRO A 259 29.31 -8.10 -7.42
CA PRO A 259 30.45 -8.50 -6.61
C PRO A 259 31.74 -8.08 -7.30
N THR A 260 32.63 -7.49 -6.52
CA THR A 260 34.02 -7.20 -6.88
C THR A 260 34.75 -8.49 -7.24
N GLU A 261 35.21 -8.60 -8.48
CA GLU A 261 36.25 -9.56 -8.87
C GLU A 261 37.55 -9.18 -8.15
N ALA A 262 37.95 -10.04 -7.20
CA ALA A 262 39.26 -10.02 -6.60
C ALA A 262 40.09 -11.15 -7.23
N GLY A 263 41.12 -10.76 -7.99
CA GLY A 263 42.40 -11.45 -8.10
C GLY A 263 42.44 -12.81 -8.81
N ARG A 264 42.94 -12.81 -10.05
CA ARG A 264 44.28 -13.32 -10.39
C ARG A 264 44.69 -12.87 -11.79
#